data_AF-A0A7C6AJY6-F1
#
_entry.id   AF-A0A7C6AJY6-F1
#
_cell.length_a   1.000
_cell.length_b   1.000
_cell.length_c   1.000
_cell.angle_alpha   90.00
_cell.angle_beta   90.00
_cell.angle_gamma   90.00
#
_symmetry.space_group_name_H-M   'P 1'
#
loop_
_entity.id
_entity.type
_entity.pdbx_description
1 polymer ?
#
loop_
_entity_poly.entity_id
_entity_poly.type
_entity_poly.pdbx_seq_one_letter_code
_entity_poly.pdbx_strand_id
1 'polypeptide(L)'
;MNSKFYLNPILWFSTILALGLASPTASATPSSPGQTPRFWQIILELQLEGTYCWHQENHTFQGAFSGAWRWQGLMEPDEPDVILFHLETEVLKWEVKEKDLVAGQERAALVSSSSPPRFRVGSFLRQADAFYLDFFLEPIAIPLGLPAPPHRLLLPASASQDLRWEQMRYNEYVSHGSNWVVVPAKEICGRDYEKNFAWS
;
A
#
# COMPACT_ATOMS: atom_id res chain seq x y z
N MET A 1 25.23 23.67 -12.97
CA MET A 1 24.92 23.51 -11.53
C MET A 1 24.75 22.02 -11.28
N ASN A 2 25.68 21.41 -10.55
CA ASN A 2 25.70 19.97 -10.31
C ASN A 2 24.88 19.68 -9.05
N SER A 3 23.62 19.33 -9.22
CA SER A 3 22.85 18.63 -8.18
C SER A 3 23.52 17.26 -8.00
N LYS A 4 24.18 17.04 -6.87
CA LYS A 4 24.63 15.71 -6.48
C LYS A 4 23.51 15.07 -5.69
N PHE A 5 22.80 14.13 -6.33
CA PHE A 5 21.82 13.28 -5.68
C PHE A 5 22.55 12.26 -4.80
N TYR A 6 22.58 12.51 -3.50
CA TYR A 6 22.90 11.49 -2.50
C TYR A 6 21.62 11.19 -1.72
N LEU A 7 20.86 10.21 -2.20
CA LEU A 7 19.86 9.55 -1.39
C LEU A 7 20.58 8.46 -0.59
N ASN A 8 20.57 8.59 0.72
CA ASN A 8 20.90 7.50 1.62
C ASN A 8 19.55 6.89 2.04
N PRO A 9 19.07 5.79 1.40
CA PRO A 9 17.75 5.27 1.66
C PRO A 9 17.88 4.27 2.79
N ILE A 10 17.80 4.76 4.03
CA ILE A 10 17.44 3.88 5.14
C ILE A 10 15.99 4.18 5.44
N LEU A 11 15.13 3.76 4.50
CA LEU A 11 13.69 3.74 4.65
C LEU A 11 13.34 2.37 5.21
N TRP A 12 13.00 2.30 6.50
CA TRP A 12 12.44 1.08 7.09
C TRP A 12 10.93 1.18 7.02
N PHE A 13 10.32 0.35 6.18
CA PHE A 13 8.87 0.17 6.14
C PHE A 13 8.51 -1.17 6.78
N SER A 14 7.58 -1.16 7.74
CA SER A 14 6.92 -2.37 8.22
C SER A 14 5.46 -2.32 7.81
N THR A 15 5.02 -3.34 7.09
CA THR A 15 3.64 -3.47 6.63
C THR A 15 3.09 -4.80 7.06
N ILE A 16 1.99 -4.75 7.81
CA ILE A 16 1.20 -5.92 8.17
C ILE A 16 -0.05 -5.88 7.30
N LEU A 17 -0.24 -6.93 6.49
CA LEU A 17 -1.48 -7.15 5.75
C LEU A 17 -2.23 -8.33 6.35
N ALA A 18 -3.42 -8.08 6.91
CA ALA A 18 -4.34 -9.12 7.33
C ALA A 18 -5.49 -9.24 6.31
N LEU A 19 -5.66 -10.42 5.73
CA LEU A 19 -6.76 -10.74 4.83
C LEU A 19 -7.83 -11.49 5.62
N GLY A 20 -8.98 -10.86 5.88
CA GLY A 20 -10.13 -11.50 6.51
C GLY A 20 -11.16 -11.92 5.48
N LEU A 21 -11.55 -13.20 5.46
CA LEU A 21 -12.63 -13.70 4.60
C LEU A 21 -13.80 -14.11 5.50
N ALA A 22 -14.83 -13.26 5.56
CA ALA A 22 -16.08 -13.61 6.20
C ALA A 22 -17.07 -14.09 5.14
N SER A 23 -17.52 -15.34 5.23
CA SER A 23 -18.73 -15.76 4.51
C SER A 23 -19.91 -14.96 5.07
N PRO A 24 -20.79 -14.38 4.24
CA PRO A 24 -22.00 -13.75 4.76
C PRO A 24 -22.80 -14.81 5.50
N THR A 25 -23.04 -14.59 6.80
CA THR A 25 -24.11 -15.25 7.56
C THR A 25 -25.46 -14.73 7.05
N ALA A 26 -25.77 -15.03 5.79
CA ALA A 26 -27.15 -15.16 5.38
C ALA A 26 -27.62 -16.51 5.93
N SER A 27 -28.79 -16.53 6.56
CA SER A 27 -29.49 -17.75 6.96
C SER A 27 -29.76 -18.60 5.70
N ALA A 28 -28.76 -19.34 5.27
CA ALA A 28 -28.80 -20.18 4.09
C ALA A 28 -28.91 -21.63 4.56
N THR A 29 -29.97 -22.26 4.08
CA THR A 29 -30.21 -23.70 4.03
C THR A 29 -28.88 -24.43 3.75
N PRO A 30 -28.56 -25.54 4.44
CA PRO A 30 -27.26 -26.20 4.31
C PRO A 30 -27.01 -26.56 2.84
N SER A 31 -26.04 -25.87 2.23
CA SER A 31 -25.53 -26.19 0.90
C SER A 31 -24.89 -27.58 0.97
N SER A 32 -25.23 -28.40 -0.02
CA SER A 32 -24.73 -29.77 -0.14
C SER A 32 -23.19 -29.81 -0.08
N PRO A 33 -22.58 -30.85 0.52
CA PRO A 33 -21.14 -31.06 0.43
C PRO A 33 -20.75 -31.14 -1.05
N GLY A 34 -19.97 -30.15 -1.54
CA GLY A 34 -19.48 -30.11 -2.92
C GLY A 34 -19.86 -28.88 -3.75
N GLN A 35 -20.59 -27.89 -3.22
CA GLN A 35 -20.80 -26.62 -3.95
C GLN A 35 -19.62 -25.66 -3.76
N THR A 36 -18.96 -25.33 -4.86
CA THR A 36 -18.00 -24.22 -4.94
C THR A 36 -18.75 -22.91 -4.63
N PRO A 37 -18.24 -22.04 -3.73
CA PRO A 37 -18.85 -20.75 -3.47
C PRO A 37 -18.96 -19.93 -4.76
N ARG A 38 -20.10 -19.26 -4.95
CA ARG A 38 -20.34 -18.41 -6.14
C ARG A 38 -19.56 -17.11 -6.09
N PHE A 39 -19.20 -16.66 -4.90
CA PHE A 39 -18.37 -15.48 -4.67
C PHE A 39 -17.65 -15.60 -3.33
N TRP A 40 -16.53 -14.92 -3.18
CA TRP A 40 -15.80 -14.71 -1.93
C TRP A 40 -15.87 -13.24 -1.54
N GLN A 41 -16.05 -12.95 -0.25
CA GLN A 41 -15.85 -11.60 0.27
C GLN A 41 -14.39 -11.45 0.69
N ILE A 42 -13.71 -10.43 0.19
CA ILE A 42 -12.30 -10.14 0.44
C ILE A 42 -12.19 -8.88 1.29
N ILE A 43 -11.53 -8.97 2.45
CA ILE A 43 -11.17 -7.82 3.29
C ILE A 43 -9.66 -7.76 3.41
N LEU A 44 -9.05 -6.67 2.95
CA LEU A 44 -7.61 -6.43 3.06
C LEU A 44 -7.38 -5.29 4.05
N GLU A 45 -6.67 -5.56 5.14
CA GLU A 45 -6.24 -4.54 6.07
C GLU A 45 -4.76 -4.24 5.87
N LEU A 46 -4.44 -3.05 5.38
CA LEU A 46 -3.08 -2.59 5.15
C LEU A 46 -2.63 -1.70 6.29
N GLN A 47 -1.52 -2.05 6.96
CA GLN A 47 -0.82 -1.15 7.88
C GLN A 47 0.50 -0.69 7.27
N LEU A 48 0.85 0.58 7.42
CA LEU A 48 2.08 1.15 6.88
C LEU A 48 2.72 2.06 7.90
N GLU A 49 4.03 1.94 8.06
CA GLU A 49 4.85 2.90 8.78
C GLU A 49 6.13 3.16 8.02
N GLY A 50 6.61 4.39 8.03
CA GLY A 50 7.92 4.70 7.47
C GLY A 50 8.36 6.14 7.67
N THR A 51 9.51 6.46 7.10
CA THR A 51 10.16 7.77 7.21
C THR A 51 10.48 8.33 5.83
N TYR A 52 10.90 9.59 5.75
CA TYR A 52 11.56 10.14 4.56
C TYR A 52 12.50 11.28 4.94
N CYS A 53 13.47 11.54 4.08
CA CYS A 53 14.36 12.69 4.19
C CYS A 53 14.46 13.36 2.82
N TRP A 54 14.23 14.67 2.78
CA TRP A 54 14.32 15.48 1.58
C TRP A 54 15.24 16.68 1.80
N HIS A 55 16.14 16.94 0.86
CA HIS A 55 17.11 18.04 0.94
C HIS A 55 16.81 19.08 -0.15
N GLN A 56 16.65 20.34 0.26
CA GLN A 56 16.45 21.47 -0.64
C GLN A 56 17.27 22.67 -0.17
N GLU A 57 18.34 22.99 -0.89
CA GLU A 57 19.23 24.12 -0.57
C GLU A 57 19.66 24.16 0.91
N ASN A 58 19.08 25.06 1.71
CA ASN A 58 19.37 25.25 3.14
C ASN A 58 18.36 24.56 4.07
N HIS A 59 17.41 23.82 3.52
CA HIS A 59 16.36 23.09 4.21
C HIS A 59 16.59 21.58 4.10
N THR A 60 16.38 20.89 5.20
CA THR A 60 16.25 19.43 5.23
C THR A 60 14.94 19.07 5.91
N PHE A 61 14.04 18.46 5.16
CA PHE A 61 12.75 18.00 5.66
C PHE A 61 12.88 16.53 6.06
N GLN A 62 12.56 16.23 7.32
CA GLN A 62 12.52 14.86 7.83
C GLN A 62 11.10 14.54 8.25
N GLY A 63 10.54 13.49 7.66
CA GLY A 63 9.19 13.03 7.95
C GLY A 63 9.13 11.62 8.49
N ALA A 64 8.14 11.37 9.32
CA ALA A 64 7.69 10.04 9.73
C ALA A 64 6.19 9.95 9.52
N PHE A 65 5.71 8.83 8.99
CA PHE A 65 4.30 8.61 8.72
C PHE A 65 3.86 7.22 9.16
N SER A 66 2.59 7.12 9.54
CA SER A 66 1.90 5.85 9.76
C SER A 66 0.49 5.91 9.19
N GLY A 67 0.00 4.79 8.68
CA GLY A 67 -1.33 4.69 8.10
C GLY A 67 -1.92 3.30 8.23
N ALA A 68 -3.24 3.23 8.22
CA ALA A 68 -3.98 1.99 8.14
C ALA A 68 -5.20 2.16 7.22
N TRP A 69 -5.44 1.17 6.37
CA TRP A 69 -6.57 1.13 5.45
C TRP A 69 -7.26 -0.22 5.53
N ARG A 70 -8.58 -0.22 5.28
CA ARG A 70 -9.36 -1.42 5.01
C ARG A 70 -9.94 -1.33 3.62
N TRP A 71 -9.63 -2.28 2.77
CA TRP A 71 -10.29 -2.45 1.48
C TRP A 71 -11.23 -3.64 1.55
N GLN A 72 -12.43 -3.49 0.99
CA GLN A 72 -13.40 -4.56 0.90
C GLN A 72 -13.86 -4.75 -0.55
N GLY A 73 -14.03 -6.01 -0.93
CA GLY A 73 -14.53 -6.37 -2.24
C GLY A 73 -15.14 -7.76 -2.29
N LEU A 74 -15.64 -8.10 -3.46
CA LEU A 74 -16.08 -9.45 -3.79
C LEU A 74 -15.20 -10.00 -4.90
N MET A 75 -15.00 -11.32 -4.89
CA MET A 75 -14.35 -12.04 -5.96
C MET A 75 -15.28 -13.13 -6.48
N GLU A 76 -15.43 -13.20 -7.79
CA GLU A 76 -16.20 -14.23 -8.48
C GLU A 76 -15.26 -15.05 -9.37
N PRO A 77 -15.38 -16.39 -9.40
CA PRO A 77 -14.63 -17.19 -10.36
C PRO A 77 -15.14 -16.95 -11.79
N ASP A 78 -14.23 -16.67 -12.73
CA ASP A 78 -14.52 -16.47 -14.15
C ASP A 78 -13.44 -17.15 -15.00
N GLU A 79 -13.53 -18.48 -15.13
CA GLU A 79 -12.43 -19.32 -15.63
C GLU A 79 -11.84 -18.83 -16.97
N PRO A 80 -10.49 -18.68 -17.07
CA PRO A 80 -9.44 -19.06 -16.11
C PRO A 80 -9.15 -18.02 -15.02
N ASP A 81 -9.78 -16.86 -15.08
CA ASP A 81 -9.51 -15.67 -14.27
C ASP A 81 -10.52 -15.54 -13.11
N VAL A 82 -10.54 -14.34 -12.51
CA VAL A 82 -11.53 -13.95 -11.51
C VAL A 82 -12.00 -12.53 -11.81
N ILE A 83 -13.24 -12.25 -11.44
CA ILE A 83 -13.77 -10.89 -11.44
C ILE A 83 -13.67 -10.34 -10.02
N LEU A 84 -13.00 -9.20 -9.88
CA LEU A 84 -12.88 -8.48 -8.61
C LEU A 84 -13.81 -7.26 -8.61
N PHE A 85 -14.73 -7.22 -7.65
CA PHE A 85 -15.62 -6.09 -7.42
C PHE A 85 -15.12 -5.30 -6.21
N HIS A 86 -14.75 -4.05 -6.42
CA HIS A 86 -14.46 -3.13 -5.33
C HIS A 86 -15.77 -2.64 -4.71
N LEU A 87 -15.91 -2.80 -3.40
CA LEU A 87 -17.05 -2.27 -2.65
C LEU A 87 -16.68 -0.95 -1.97
N GLU A 88 -15.67 -0.98 -1.11
CA GLU A 88 -15.27 0.19 -0.34
C GLU A 88 -13.79 0.20 0.05
N THR A 89 -13.31 1.38 0.38
CA THR A 89 -11.99 1.57 0.98
C THR A 89 -12.09 2.61 2.08
N GLU A 90 -11.77 2.19 3.29
CA GLU A 90 -11.80 2.98 4.50
C GLU A 90 -10.37 3.34 4.92
N VAL A 91 -10.14 4.59 5.29
CA VAL A 91 -8.90 5.01 5.94
C VAL A 91 -9.13 4.92 7.45
N LEU A 92 -8.50 3.95 8.10
CA LEU A 92 -8.62 3.71 9.53
C LEU A 92 -7.71 4.62 10.35
N LYS A 93 -6.51 4.91 9.83
CA LYS A 93 -5.51 5.77 10.46
C LYS A 93 -4.68 6.47 9.40
N TRP A 94 -4.35 7.74 9.62
CA TRP A 94 -3.29 8.42 8.88
C TRP A 94 -2.67 9.52 9.73
N GLU A 95 -1.37 9.42 9.94
CA GLU A 95 -0.59 10.36 10.74
C GLU A 95 0.72 10.66 10.04
N VAL A 96 1.07 11.94 9.94
CA VAL A 96 2.39 12.36 9.48
C VAL A 96 2.95 13.40 10.44
N LYS A 97 4.25 13.28 10.71
CA LYS A 97 5.04 14.25 11.47
C LYS A 97 6.21 14.68 10.59
N GLU A 98 6.32 15.96 10.32
CA GLU A 98 7.40 16.54 9.51
C GLU A 98 8.20 17.54 10.37
N LYS A 99 9.50 17.58 10.14
CA LYS A 99 10.42 18.55 10.75
C LYS A 99 11.17 19.25 9.63
N ASP A 100 11.26 20.57 9.70
CA ASP A 100 12.11 21.36 8.81
C ASP A 100 13.38 21.74 9.58
N LEU A 101 14.53 21.34 9.06
CA LEU A 101 15.84 21.68 9.57
C LEU A 101 16.45 22.77 8.68
N VAL A 102 16.49 24.00 9.19
CA VAL A 102 17.05 25.15 8.47
C VAL A 102 18.42 25.48 9.03
N ALA A 103 19.48 25.32 8.23
CA ALA A 103 20.85 25.56 8.68
C ALA A 103 21.21 24.87 10.03
N GLY A 104 20.65 23.67 10.26
CA GLY A 104 20.85 22.89 11.50
C GLY A 104 19.99 23.30 12.70
N GLN A 105 19.11 24.30 12.55
CA GLN A 105 18.11 24.64 13.57
C GLN A 105 16.77 23.95 13.28
N GLU A 106 16.22 23.27 14.28
CA GLU A 106 14.93 22.57 14.19
C GLU A 106 13.78 23.57 14.26
N ARG A 107 12.99 23.63 13.19
CA ARG A 107 11.65 24.23 13.20
C ARG A 107 10.64 23.10 13.07
N ALA A 108 9.91 22.84 14.15
CA ALA A 108 8.82 21.87 14.13
C ALA A 108 7.68 22.42 13.27
N ALA A 109 7.51 21.85 12.08
CA ALA A 109 6.32 22.06 11.25
C ALA A 109 5.34 20.92 11.54
N LEU A 110 4.50 21.09 12.56
CA LEU A 110 3.47 20.09 12.88
C LEU A 110 2.35 20.18 11.83
N VAL A 111 2.53 19.54 10.67
CA VAL A 111 1.52 19.54 9.60
C VAL A 111 0.59 18.34 9.81
N SER A 112 -0.53 18.58 10.48
CA SER A 112 -1.56 17.57 10.79
C SER A 112 -2.61 17.40 9.68
N SER A 113 -2.47 18.03 8.51
CA SER A 113 -3.53 18.08 7.49
C SER A 113 -3.13 17.53 6.11
N SER A 114 -2.27 16.52 6.04
CA SER A 114 -2.07 15.81 4.77
C SER A 114 -3.22 14.86 4.50
N SER A 115 -3.77 14.88 3.29
CA SER A 115 -4.74 13.87 2.87
C SER A 115 -4.05 12.50 2.83
N PRO A 116 -4.68 11.43 3.34
CA PRO A 116 -4.11 10.09 3.24
C PRO A 116 -3.92 9.69 1.77
N PRO A 117 -2.87 8.90 1.46
CA PRO A 117 -2.77 8.27 0.15
C PRO A 117 -3.96 7.35 -0.09
N ARG A 118 -4.36 7.24 -1.36
CA ARG A 118 -5.39 6.29 -1.76
C ARG A 118 -4.82 4.90 -1.86
N PHE A 119 -5.43 3.95 -1.16
CA PHE A 119 -5.14 2.53 -1.27
C PHE A 119 -5.94 1.91 -2.43
N ARG A 120 -5.25 1.26 -3.36
CA ARG A 120 -5.84 0.61 -4.53
C ARG A 120 -5.41 -0.83 -4.63
N VAL A 121 -6.37 -1.70 -4.92
CA VAL A 121 -6.11 -3.06 -5.36
C VAL A 121 -6.08 -3.06 -6.89
N GLY A 122 -4.98 -3.55 -7.45
CA GLY A 122 -4.69 -3.51 -8.88
C GLY A 122 -5.27 -4.70 -9.63
N SER A 123 -4.62 -5.85 -9.52
CA SER A 123 -5.02 -7.08 -10.23
C SER A 123 -5.17 -8.24 -9.25
N PHE A 124 -6.13 -9.11 -9.54
CA PHE A 124 -6.30 -10.40 -8.90
C PHE A 124 -6.22 -11.46 -9.99
N LEU A 125 -5.17 -12.27 -9.97
CA LEU A 125 -4.92 -13.28 -10.99
C LEU A 125 -4.96 -14.66 -10.35
N ARG A 126 -5.64 -15.61 -10.99
CA ARG A 126 -5.52 -17.01 -10.64
C ARG A 126 -4.49 -17.63 -11.59
N GLN A 127 -3.39 -18.13 -11.03
CA GLN A 127 -2.39 -18.85 -11.82
C GLN A 127 -2.10 -20.18 -11.15
N ALA A 128 -2.35 -21.27 -11.88
CA ALA A 128 -2.24 -22.64 -11.40
C ALA A 128 -3.05 -22.85 -10.10
N ASP A 129 -2.36 -23.05 -8.98
CA ASP A 129 -2.91 -23.35 -7.66
C ASP A 129 -2.81 -22.19 -6.68
N ALA A 130 -2.61 -20.95 -7.16
CA ALA A 130 -2.52 -19.77 -6.33
C ALA A 130 -3.26 -18.55 -6.92
N PHE A 131 -3.67 -17.68 -6.01
CA PHE A 131 -4.21 -16.38 -6.28
C PHE A 131 -3.16 -15.31 -5.99
N TYR A 132 -2.94 -14.43 -6.95
CA TYR A 132 -2.00 -13.33 -6.87
C TYR A 132 -2.79 -12.03 -6.77
N LEU A 133 -2.61 -11.31 -5.69
CA LEU A 133 -3.17 -9.98 -5.50
C LEU A 133 -2.06 -8.93 -5.53
N ASP A 134 -2.29 -7.92 -6.35
CA ASP A 134 -1.47 -6.73 -6.44
C ASP A 134 -2.17 -5.51 -5.82
N PHE A 135 -1.43 -4.65 -5.11
CA PHE A 135 -1.99 -3.44 -4.49
C PHE A 135 -0.99 -2.29 -4.43
N PHE A 136 -1.42 -1.04 -4.45
CA PHE A 136 -0.51 0.10 -4.32
C PHE A 136 -1.14 1.28 -3.57
N LEU A 137 -0.27 2.14 -3.06
CA LEU A 137 -0.66 3.43 -2.51
C LEU A 137 -0.29 4.55 -3.49
N GLU A 138 -1.22 5.46 -3.74
CA GLU A 138 -0.94 6.64 -4.57
C GLU A 138 0.16 7.50 -3.92
N PRO A 139 1.11 8.07 -4.71
CA PRO A 139 2.15 8.94 -4.17
C PRO A 139 1.59 10.20 -3.51
N ILE A 140 2.13 10.54 -2.33
CA ILE A 140 1.77 11.76 -1.59
C ILE A 140 2.74 12.90 -1.91
N ALA A 141 2.25 14.14 -1.92
CA ALA A 141 3.10 15.31 -2.13
C ALA A 141 3.98 15.57 -0.89
N ILE A 142 5.24 15.95 -1.07
CA ILE A 142 6.18 16.34 0.00
C ILE A 142 7.05 17.52 -0.46
N PRO A 143 7.55 18.37 0.46
CA PRO A 143 7.21 18.46 1.89
C PRO A 143 5.75 18.86 2.14
N LEU A 144 5.16 18.41 3.25
CA LEU A 144 3.72 18.61 3.53
C LEU A 144 3.37 20.05 3.92
N GLY A 145 4.32 20.81 4.44
CA GLY A 145 4.12 22.21 4.86
C GLY A 145 4.13 23.25 3.74
N LEU A 146 4.39 22.86 2.49
CA LEU A 146 4.49 23.79 1.38
C LEU A 146 3.15 23.91 0.62
N PRO A 147 2.70 25.12 0.24
CA PRO A 147 1.44 25.32 -0.51
C PRO A 147 1.39 24.61 -1.86
N ALA A 148 2.55 24.38 -2.47
CA ALA A 148 2.70 23.65 -3.73
C ALA A 148 3.98 22.79 -3.63
N PRO A 149 3.89 21.58 -3.04
CA PRO A 149 5.06 20.75 -2.85
C PRO A 149 5.64 20.35 -4.21
N PRO A 150 6.96 20.49 -4.42
CA PRO A 150 7.58 20.20 -5.71
C PRO A 150 7.69 18.70 -6.01
N HIS A 151 7.59 17.85 -4.98
CA HIS A 151 7.92 16.43 -5.10
C HIS A 151 6.83 15.53 -4.55
N ARG A 152 6.94 14.24 -4.89
CA ARG A 152 6.08 13.20 -4.37
C ARG A 152 6.91 12.10 -3.72
N LEU A 153 6.47 11.68 -2.55
CA LEU A 153 6.94 10.46 -1.93
C LEU A 153 6.24 9.28 -2.62
N LEU A 154 7.03 8.47 -3.31
CA LEU A 154 6.57 7.20 -3.86
C LEU A 154 6.42 6.21 -2.71
N LEU A 155 5.21 5.71 -2.53
CA LEU A 155 4.87 4.71 -1.52
C LEU A 155 4.97 3.29 -2.12
N PRO A 156 4.96 2.24 -1.28
CA PRO A 156 4.99 0.86 -1.76
C PRO A 156 4.00 0.61 -2.91
N ALA A 157 4.53 0.10 -4.00
CA ALA A 157 3.81 -0.21 -5.23
C ALA A 157 4.39 -1.45 -5.89
N SER A 158 3.72 -1.93 -6.93
CA SER A 158 4.09 -3.17 -7.60
C SER A 158 5.16 -3.00 -8.62
N ALA A 159 6.01 -4.02 -8.79
CA ALA A 159 6.97 -4.04 -9.88
C ALA A 159 6.28 -3.94 -11.25
N SER A 160 5.03 -4.44 -11.35
CA SER A 160 4.19 -4.31 -12.54
C SER A 160 3.65 -2.90 -12.78
N GLN A 161 3.51 -2.08 -11.74
CA GLN A 161 3.24 -0.66 -11.84
C GLN A 161 4.59 0.03 -12.09
N ASP A 162 4.99 0.18 -13.36
CA ASP A 162 6.18 0.98 -13.76
C ASP A 162 5.91 2.45 -13.41
N LEU A 163 5.91 2.77 -12.11
CA LEU A 163 5.62 4.10 -11.59
C LEU A 163 6.76 5.02 -12.02
N ARG A 164 6.43 5.92 -12.93
CA ARG A 164 7.32 6.96 -13.43
C ARG A 164 6.88 8.30 -12.85
N TRP A 165 7.82 8.98 -12.21
CA TRP A 165 7.63 10.37 -11.82
C TRP A 165 8.82 11.18 -12.30
N GLU A 166 8.58 12.12 -13.21
CA GLU A 166 9.63 12.86 -13.92
C GLU A 166 10.65 11.92 -14.58
N GLN A 167 11.90 11.91 -14.09
CA GLN A 167 12.99 11.05 -14.57
C GLN A 167 13.20 9.81 -13.68
N MET A 168 12.46 9.67 -12.57
CA MET A 168 12.60 8.55 -11.66
C MET A 168 11.69 7.39 -12.06
N ARG A 169 12.26 6.19 -12.05
CA ARG A 169 11.53 4.92 -12.21
C ARG A 169 11.57 4.17 -10.90
N TYR A 170 10.43 4.02 -10.24
CA TYR A 170 10.32 3.42 -8.91
C TYR A 170 11.12 2.12 -8.76
N ASN A 171 10.98 1.21 -9.72
CA ASN A 171 11.62 -0.11 -9.73
C ASN A 171 13.16 -0.06 -9.78
N GLU A 172 13.77 1.06 -10.15
CA GLU A 172 15.23 1.23 -10.13
C GLU A 172 15.76 1.61 -8.74
N TYR A 173 14.89 2.04 -7.84
CA TYR A 173 15.23 2.49 -6.49
C TYR A 173 14.76 1.53 -5.38
N VAL A 174 13.91 0.56 -5.71
CA VAL A 174 13.54 -0.52 -4.77
C VAL A 174 14.60 -1.61 -4.85
N SER A 175 15.34 -1.80 -3.76
CA SER A 175 16.34 -2.87 -3.69
C SER A 175 15.71 -4.20 -3.22
N HIS A 176 14.77 -4.12 -2.29
CA HIS A 176 14.05 -5.26 -1.72
C HIS A 176 12.59 -4.90 -1.43
N GLY A 177 11.71 -5.88 -1.51
CA GLY A 177 10.28 -5.75 -1.20
C GLY A 177 9.39 -6.10 -2.39
N SER A 178 8.21 -6.65 -2.09
CA SER A 178 7.16 -6.93 -3.06
C SER A 178 5.82 -6.72 -2.37
N ASN A 179 4.85 -6.23 -3.12
CA ASN A 179 3.48 -6.04 -2.69
C ASN A 179 2.54 -7.15 -3.18
N TRP A 180 3.10 -8.24 -3.73
CA TRP A 180 2.31 -9.38 -4.17
C TRP A 180 1.90 -10.22 -2.97
N VAL A 181 0.59 -10.37 -2.80
CA VAL A 181 0.00 -11.32 -1.88
C VAL A 181 -0.31 -12.58 -2.67
N VAL A 182 0.26 -13.71 -2.25
CA VAL A 182 0.08 -15.00 -2.94
C VAL A 182 -0.67 -15.91 -1.99
N VAL A 183 -1.94 -16.15 -2.27
CA VAL A 183 -2.81 -17.00 -1.47
C VAL A 183 -2.99 -18.34 -2.19
N PRO A 184 -2.55 -19.46 -1.62
CA PRO A 184 -2.81 -20.78 -2.20
C PRO A 184 -4.32 -20.98 -2.41
N ALA A 185 -4.72 -21.54 -3.56
CA ALA A 185 -6.14 -21.72 -3.91
C ALA A 185 -6.87 -22.63 -2.92
N LYS A 186 -6.16 -23.56 -2.27
CA LYS A 186 -6.69 -24.40 -1.19
C LYS A 186 -6.98 -23.60 0.10
N GLU A 187 -6.32 -22.47 0.29
CA GLU A 187 -6.43 -21.59 1.46
C GLU A 187 -7.44 -20.45 1.23
N ILE A 188 -7.88 -20.20 -0.01
CA ILE A 188 -8.85 -19.14 -0.33
C ILE A 188 -10.21 -19.35 0.34
N CYS A 189 -10.55 -20.59 0.73
CA CYS A 189 -11.77 -20.93 1.45
C CYS A 189 -11.53 -21.13 2.97
N GLY A 190 -10.33 -20.76 3.46
CA GLY A 190 -9.90 -20.92 4.85
C GLY A 190 -10.20 -19.70 5.74
N ARG A 191 -9.56 -19.67 6.92
CA ARG A 191 -9.56 -18.51 7.84
C ARG A 191 -8.61 -17.41 7.33
N ASP A 192 -8.52 -16.32 8.10
CA ASP A 192 -7.69 -15.15 7.81
C ASP A 192 -6.27 -15.51 7.35
N TYR A 193 -5.80 -14.83 6.30
CA TYR A 193 -4.45 -15.00 5.74
C TYR A 193 -3.63 -13.72 6.02
N GLU A 194 -2.57 -13.84 6.79
CA GLU A 194 -1.71 -12.70 7.13
C GLU A 194 -0.38 -12.77 6.38
N LYS A 195 0.07 -11.63 5.86
CA LYS A 195 1.39 -11.50 5.23
C LYS A 195 2.06 -10.19 5.61
N ASN A 196 3.30 -10.30 6.05
CA ASN A 196 4.15 -9.18 6.42
C ASN A 196 5.11 -8.84 5.28
N PHE A 197 5.26 -7.55 5.01
CA PHE A 197 6.10 -7.03 3.94
C PHE A 197 6.99 -5.90 4.45
N ALA A 198 8.17 -5.77 3.83
CA ALA A 198 9.09 -4.67 4.06
C ALA A 198 9.71 -4.27 2.72
N TRP A 199 9.99 -2.97 2.57
CA TRP A 199 10.70 -2.40 1.42
C TRP A 199 11.94 -1.66 1.90
N SER A 200 13.01 -1.73 1.10
CA SER A 200 14.26 -0.98 1.31
C SER A 200 14.84 -0.46 0.02
#